data_AF-A0A9P7XT79-F1
#
_entry.id   AF-A0A9P7XT79-F1
#
_cell.length_a   1.000
_cell.length_b   1.000
_cell.length_c   1.000
_cell.angle_alpha   90.00
_cell.angle_beta   90.00
_cell.angle_gamma   90.00
#
_symmetry.space_group_name_H-M   'P 1'
#
loop_
_entity.id
_entity.type
_entity.pdbx_description
1 polymer ?
#
loop_
_entity_poly.entity_id
_entity_poly.type
_entity_poly.pdbx_seq_one_letter_code
_entity_poly.pdbx_strand_id
1 'polypeptide(L)'
;MIYDIENVDPTLFPDFHKAKRFTIYQEPGYTLFVPSGWWHQVHNIGDTISINHNWCNGSNLDLLVESMTSDLKEVEREIEHLKDMMDQDEWIETCQKLLLLNSGWDWSTLWNMCSTVRERVRRQQLGEEVAVATAVGTVLKDGVDVKRIAPSFPPPLISQQPPLELTLQRVDAVLDFIRSDPSAVWFLQDVKGLKLQ
;
A
#
# COMPACT_ATOMS: atom_id res chain seq x y z
N MET A 1 18.58 6.05 -10.65
CA MET A 1 17.33 5.59 -11.30
C MET A 1 17.21 6.32 -12.64
N ILE A 2 16.66 5.68 -13.68
CA ILE A 2 16.33 6.34 -14.95
C ILE A 2 14.92 6.92 -14.78
N TYR A 3 14.79 8.25 -14.80
CA TYR A 3 13.50 8.92 -14.59
C TYR A 3 12.70 9.14 -15.87
N ASP A 4 13.41 9.32 -17.00
CA ASP A 4 12.81 9.50 -18.31
C ASP A 4 13.49 8.56 -19.31
N ILE A 5 12.72 7.57 -19.79
CA ILE A 5 13.23 6.58 -20.75
C ILE A 5 13.40 7.16 -22.16
N GLU A 6 12.85 8.34 -22.44
CA GLU A 6 13.01 9.02 -23.72
C GLU A 6 14.34 9.78 -23.80
N ASN A 7 14.94 10.10 -22.66
CA ASN A 7 16.20 10.86 -22.57
C ASN A 7 17.19 10.22 -21.58
N VAL A 8 17.66 9.01 -21.89
CA VAL A 8 18.60 8.28 -21.05
C VAL A 8 20.04 8.70 -21.35
N ASP A 9 20.78 9.09 -20.31
CA ASP A 9 22.22 9.34 -20.40
C ASP A 9 22.99 8.01 -20.58
N PRO A 10 23.61 7.76 -21.74
CA PRO A 10 24.32 6.51 -22.02
C PRO A 10 25.64 6.39 -21.24
N THR A 11 26.16 7.48 -20.66
CA THR A 11 27.36 7.45 -19.82
C THR A 11 27.05 6.96 -18.41
N LEU A 12 25.90 7.34 -17.86
CA LEU A 12 25.43 6.88 -16.54
C LEU A 12 24.77 5.50 -16.62
N PHE A 13 24.08 5.20 -17.73
CA PHE A 13 23.34 3.95 -17.93
C PHE A 13 23.78 3.22 -19.21
N PRO A 14 25.05 2.78 -19.29
CA PRO A 14 25.63 2.22 -20.52
C PRO A 14 24.90 0.98 -21.02
N ASP A 15 24.29 0.21 -20.13
CA ASP A 15 23.59 -1.03 -20.45
C ASP A 15 22.09 -0.86 -20.75
N PHE A 16 21.54 0.37 -20.72
CA PHE A 16 20.11 0.58 -20.93
C PHE A 16 19.62 0.05 -22.28
N HIS A 17 20.45 0.10 -23.31
CA HIS A 17 20.15 -0.44 -24.64
C HIS A 17 19.85 -1.96 -24.65
N LYS A 18 20.23 -2.69 -23.59
CA LYS A 18 19.92 -4.12 -23.43
C LYS A 18 18.52 -4.37 -22.86
N ALA A 19 17.87 -3.35 -22.30
CA ALA A 19 16.55 -3.48 -21.71
C ALA A 19 15.49 -3.72 -22.79
N LYS A 20 14.54 -4.62 -22.50
CA LYS A 20 13.38 -4.86 -23.37
C LYS A 20 12.22 -3.98 -22.91
N ARG A 21 11.68 -3.18 -23.83
CA ARG A 21 10.51 -2.32 -23.59
C ARG A 21 9.24 -2.88 -24.24
N PHE A 22 8.11 -2.65 -23.59
CA PHE A 22 6.78 -2.86 -24.16
C PHE A 22 6.07 -1.51 -24.22
N THR A 23 5.49 -1.18 -25.37
CA THR A 23 4.74 0.07 -25.59
C THR A 23 3.30 -0.28 -25.89
N ILE A 24 2.38 0.30 -25.13
CA ILE A 24 0.93 0.07 -25.24
C ILE A 24 0.25 1.43 -25.35
N TYR A 25 -0.67 1.57 -26.30
CA TYR A 25 -1.56 2.72 -26.38
C TYR A 25 -2.88 2.37 -25.68
N GLN A 26 -3.20 3.10 -24.61
CA GLN A 26 -4.44 2.92 -23.87
C GLN A 26 -5.50 3.87 -24.43
N GLU A 27 -6.50 3.33 -25.14
CA GLU A 27 -7.63 4.10 -25.66
C GLU A 27 -8.75 4.27 -24.61
N PRO A 28 -9.68 5.22 -24.80
CA PRO A 28 -10.83 5.37 -23.92
C PRO A 28 -11.60 4.05 -23.72
N GLY A 29 -11.84 3.69 -22.46
CA GLY A 29 -12.51 2.45 -22.07
C GLY A 29 -11.57 1.24 -21.90
N TYR A 30 -10.29 1.34 -22.27
CA TYR A 30 -9.33 0.26 -22.03
C TYR A 30 -8.90 0.23 -20.56
N THR A 31 -8.73 -1.00 -20.05
CA THR A 31 -8.16 -1.25 -18.73
C THR A 31 -6.83 -1.98 -18.90
N LEU A 32 -5.80 -1.45 -18.26
CA LEU A 32 -4.47 -2.06 -18.23
C LEU A 32 -4.20 -2.58 -16.82
N PHE A 33 -3.72 -3.82 -16.73
CA PHE A 33 -3.14 -4.34 -15.50
C PHE A 33 -1.61 -4.22 -15.58
N VAL A 34 -1.03 -3.46 -14.66
CA VAL A 34 0.42 -3.32 -14.52
C VAL A 34 0.83 -4.17 -13.30
N PRO A 35 1.61 -5.25 -13.48
CA PRO A 35 2.01 -6.09 -12.36
C PRO A 35 2.93 -5.35 -11.38
N SER A 36 2.93 -5.76 -10.11
CA SER A 36 3.85 -5.24 -9.09
C SER A 36 5.31 -5.39 -9.55
N GLY A 37 6.14 -4.37 -9.28
CA GLY A 37 7.56 -4.34 -9.63
C GLY A 37 7.86 -3.99 -11.10
N TRP A 38 6.86 -3.74 -11.94
CA TRP A 38 7.10 -3.31 -13.32
C TRP A 38 7.43 -1.82 -13.37
N TRP A 39 8.60 -1.50 -13.91
CA TRP A 39 8.95 -0.14 -14.32
C TRP A 39 8.03 0.30 -15.47
N HIS A 40 7.37 1.43 -15.29
CA HIS A 40 6.44 1.98 -16.29
C HIS A 40 6.52 3.50 -16.33
N GLN A 41 6.46 4.05 -17.54
CA GLN A 41 6.34 5.48 -17.81
C GLN A 41 5.06 5.70 -18.62
N VAL A 42 4.27 6.69 -18.22
CA VAL A 42 3.00 7.03 -18.86
C VAL A 42 3.14 8.38 -19.56
N HIS A 43 2.71 8.42 -20.82
CA HIS A 43 2.61 9.65 -21.60
C HIS A 43 1.16 9.86 -22.04
N ASN A 44 0.55 10.96 -21.60
CA ASN A 44 -0.81 11.34 -21.96
C ASN A 44 -0.81 12.07 -23.31
N ILE A 45 -1.57 11.57 -24.29
CA ILE A 45 -1.65 12.14 -25.63
C ILE A 45 -2.92 13.00 -25.71
N GLY A 46 -2.75 14.33 -25.71
CA GLY A 46 -3.87 15.27 -25.69
C GLY A 46 -4.63 15.27 -24.36
N ASP A 47 -5.85 15.82 -24.36
CA ASP A 47 -6.71 15.88 -23.16
C ASP A 47 -7.08 14.47 -22.70
N THR A 48 -6.54 14.06 -21.55
CA THR A 48 -6.63 12.69 -21.05
C THR A 48 -7.13 12.67 -19.61
N ILE A 49 -8.14 11.84 -19.35
CA ILE A 49 -8.59 11.47 -17.99
C ILE A 49 -8.43 9.96 -17.84
N SER A 50 -7.74 9.53 -16.78
CA SER A 50 -7.62 8.12 -16.42
C SER A 50 -7.91 7.93 -14.93
N ILE A 51 -8.36 6.73 -14.57
CA ILE A 51 -8.61 6.32 -13.18
C ILE A 51 -7.77 5.07 -12.93
N ASN A 52 -6.98 5.07 -11.87
CA ASN A 52 -6.17 3.93 -11.45
C ASN A 52 -6.62 3.40 -10.09
N HIS A 53 -6.32 2.13 -9.83
CA HIS A 53 -6.47 1.50 -8.53
C HIS A 53 -5.28 0.60 -8.27
N ASN A 54 -4.56 0.85 -7.18
CA ASN A 54 -3.56 -0.08 -6.67
C ASN A 54 -4.25 -1.12 -5.78
N TRP A 55 -3.89 -2.40 -5.96
CA TRP A 55 -4.47 -3.49 -5.18
C TRP A 55 -3.41 -4.23 -4.37
N CYS A 56 -3.75 -4.50 -3.11
CA CYS A 56 -3.03 -5.42 -2.23
C CYS A 56 -3.95 -6.58 -1.85
N ASN A 57 -3.39 -7.79 -1.82
CA ASN A 57 -4.05 -8.98 -1.29
C ASN A 57 -2.99 -9.94 -0.72
N GLY A 58 -3.42 -11.15 -0.29
CA GLY A 58 -2.50 -12.14 0.26
C GLY A 58 -1.32 -12.44 -0.65
N SER A 59 -1.47 -12.43 -1.98
CA SER A 59 -0.44 -12.82 -2.94
C SER A 59 0.71 -11.83 -3.10
N ASN A 60 0.54 -10.56 -2.71
CA ASN A 60 1.58 -9.53 -2.84
C ASN A 60 1.87 -8.77 -1.54
N LEU A 61 1.35 -9.24 -0.41
CA LEU A 61 1.53 -8.60 0.89
C LEU A 61 3.01 -8.51 1.29
N ASP A 62 3.82 -9.50 0.93
CA ASP A 62 5.27 -9.53 1.12
C ASP A 62 5.98 -8.38 0.40
N LEU A 63 5.63 -8.15 -0.87
CA LEU A 63 6.16 -7.02 -1.65
C LEU A 63 5.75 -5.67 -1.06
N LEU A 64 4.55 -5.61 -0.47
CA LEU A 64 4.05 -4.41 0.21
C LEU A 64 4.91 -4.07 1.43
N VAL A 65 5.20 -5.07 2.26
CA VAL A 65 6.03 -4.92 3.46
C VAL A 65 7.45 -4.53 3.09
N GLU A 66 8.01 -5.15 2.04
CA GLU A 66 9.33 -4.79 1.53
C GLU A 66 9.38 -3.33 1.05
N SER A 67 8.38 -2.91 0.27
CA SER A 67 8.27 -1.52 -0.20
C SER A 67 8.22 -0.53 0.97
N MET A 68 7.32 -0.75 1.95
CA MET A 68 7.19 0.16 3.07
C MET A 68 8.44 0.20 3.96
N THR A 69 9.09 -0.95 4.15
CA THR A 69 10.35 -1.02 4.92
C THR A 69 11.49 -0.33 4.18
N SER A 70 11.51 -0.40 2.85
CA SER A 70 12.46 0.34 2.03
C SER A 70 12.23 1.84 2.18
N ASP A 71 10.99 2.31 2.04
CA ASP A 71 10.64 3.73 2.19
C ASP A 71 11.02 4.26 3.58
N LEU A 72 10.81 3.48 4.65
CA LEU A 72 11.22 3.86 5.99
C LEU A 72 12.73 4.07 6.10
N LYS A 73 13.53 3.15 5.52
CA LYS A 73 14.99 3.29 5.48
C LYS A 73 15.44 4.50 4.67
N GLU A 74 14.71 4.85 3.61
CA GLU A 74 14.99 6.06 2.84
C GLU A 74 14.72 7.29 3.68
N VAL A 75 13.57 7.37 4.36
CA VAL A 75 13.26 8.44 5.30
C VAL A 75 14.36 8.58 6.36
N GLU A 76 14.72 7.49 7.04
CA GLU A 76 15.80 7.48 8.04
C GLU A 76 17.10 8.02 7.45
N ARG A 77 17.50 7.57 6.26
CA ARG A 77 18.72 8.01 5.58
C ARG A 77 18.68 9.51 5.25
N GLU A 78 17.57 10.02 4.74
CA GLU A 78 17.47 11.43 4.33
C GLU A 78 17.54 12.39 5.53
N ILE A 79 17.03 11.99 6.71
CA ILE A 79 17.04 12.82 7.93
C ILE A 79 18.08 12.39 8.97
N GLU A 80 18.97 11.44 8.66
CA GLU A 80 19.99 10.92 9.60
C GLU A 80 20.84 12.03 10.24
N HIS A 81 21.10 13.11 9.51
CA HIS A 81 21.86 14.27 9.99
C HIS A 81 21.21 15.03 11.16
N LEU A 82 19.92 14.80 11.44
CA LEU A 82 19.19 15.40 12.55
C LEU A 82 19.10 14.49 13.77
N LYS A 83 19.51 13.22 13.66
CA LYS A 83 19.29 12.19 14.67
C LYS A 83 19.91 12.52 16.02
N ASP A 84 21.11 13.12 16.03
CA ASP A 84 21.80 13.52 17.26
C ASP A 84 21.11 14.70 17.99
N MET A 85 20.15 15.36 17.34
CA MET A 85 19.37 16.47 17.92
C MET A 85 18.06 16.01 18.56
N MET A 86 17.77 14.71 18.50
CA MET A 86 16.49 14.11 18.91
C MET A 86 16.76 12.95 19.87
N ASP A 87 15.83 12.67 20.77
CA ASP A 87 15.87 11.40 21.48
C ASP A 87 15.34 10.25 20.60
N GLN A 88 15.49 9.01 21.08
CA GLN A 88 15.13 7.82 20.32
C GLN A 88 13.63 7.77 19.98
N ASP A 89 12.79 8.23 20.90
CA ASP A 89 11.33 8.19 20.78
C ASP A 89 10.86 9.23 19.75
N GLU A 90 11.40 10.45 19.84
CA GLU A 90 11.17 11.54 18.89
C GLU A 90 11.65 11.17 17.48
N TRP A 91 12.80 10.49 17.37
CA TRP A 91 13.33 9.98 16.11
C TRP A 91 12.35 9.00 15.46
N ILE A 92 11.92 7.95 16.19
CA ILE A 92 10.99 6.93 15.67
C ILE A 92 9.68 7.59 15.22
N GLU A 93 9.09 8.47 16.05
CA GLU A 93 7.85 9.14 15.70
C GLU A 93 8.00 10.03 14.46
N THR A 94 9.13 10.72 14.33
CA THR A 94 9.42 11.60 13.18
C THR A 94 9.59 10.80 11.90
N CYS A 95 10.34 9.69 11.93
CA CYS A 95 10.46 8.78 10.80
C CYS A 95 9.09 8.25 10.35
N GLN A 96 8.23 7.85 11.29
CA GLN A 96 6.88 7.36 10.95
C GLN A 96 5.97 8.46 10.38
N LYS A 97 6.06 9.70 10.88
CA LYS A 97 5.34 10.85 10.32
C LYS A 97 5.78 11.15 8.89
N LEU A 98 7.08 11.17 8.64
CA LEU A 98 7.63 11.42 7.30
C LEU A 98 7.31 10.29 6.33
N LEU A 99 7.36 9.02 6.79
CA LEU A 99 6.92 7.87 6.01
C LEU A 99 5.45 8.00 5.59
N LEU A 100 4.57 8.40 6.51
CA LEU A 100 3.16 8.63 6.22
C LEU A 100 2.96 9.75 5.20
N LEU A 101 3.70 10.86 5.33
CA LEU A 101 3.62 12.00 4.41
C LEU A 101 4.18 11.69 3.02
N ASN A 102 5.28 10.93 2.94
CA ASN A 102 5.94 10.60 1.69
C ASN A 102 5.20 9.50 0.92
N SER A 103 4.84 8.43 1.62
CA SER A 103 4.38 7.18 0.99
C SER A 103 2.90 6.86 1.27
N GLY A 104 2.22 7.64 2.11
CA GLY A 104 0.79 7.46 2.40
C GLY A 104 0.46 6.36 3.41
N TRP A 105 1.47 5.81 4.09
CA TRP A 105 1.33 4.74 5.08
C TRP A 105 2.40 4.82 6.17
N ASP A 106 2.13 4.18 7.31
CA ASP A 106 3.06 3.98 8.43
C ASP A 106 2.84 2.59 9.03
N TRP A 107 3.59 2.21 10.08
CA TRP A 107 3.37 0.93 10.77
C TRP A 107 1.92 0.76 11.25
N SER A 108 1.25 1.85 11.66
CA SER A 108 -0.13 1.80 12.14
C SER A 108 -1.12 1.48 11.02
N THR A 109 -0.87 2.01 9.83
CA THR A 109 -1.66 1.75 8.61
C THR A 109 -1.56 0.28 8.22
N LEU A 110 -0.34 -0.25 8.15
CA LEU A 110 -0.09 -1.66 7.82
C LEU A 110 -0.68 -2.61 8.88
N TRP A 111 -0.48 -2.30 10.18
CA TRP A 111 -1.02 -3.07 11.29
C TRP A 111 -2.55 -3.16 11.24
N ASN A 112 -3.22 -2.02 11.06
CA ASN A 112 -4.67 -1.96 11.01
C ASN A 112 -5.22 -2.71 9.80
N MET A 113 -4.56 -2.61 8.64
CA MET A 113 -4.92 -3.36 7.45
C MET A 113 -4.83 -4.87 7.70
N CYS A 114 -3.68 -5.34 8.18
CA CYS A 114 -3.43 -6.76 8.43
C CYS A 114 -4.37 -7.32 9.51
N SER A 115 -4.54 -6.60 10.63
CA SER A 115 -5.45 -7.00 11.71
C SER A 115 -6.91 -7.10 11.24
N THR A 116 -7.36 -6.12 10.44
CA THR A 116 -8.73 -6.15 9.87
C THR A 116 -8.92 -7.33 8.94
N VAL A 117 -7.93 -7.63 8.08
CA VAL A 117 -7.97 -8.78 7.17
C VAL A 117 -7.95 -10.09 7.96
N ARG A 118 -7.10 -10.21 9.00
CA ARG A 118 -7.02 -11.37 9.88
C ARG A 118 -8.38 -11.70 10.50
N GLU A 119 -9.03 -10.72 11.12
CA GLU A 119 -10.33 -10.91 11.74
C GLU A 119 -11.42 -11.26 10.71
N ARG A 120 -11.43 -10.58 9.57
CA ARG A 120 -12.36 -10.91 8.46
C ARG A 120 -12.19 -12.35 8.00
N VAL A 121 -10.96 -12.81 7.75
CA VAL A 121 -10.68 -14.16 7.26
C VAL A 121 -11.08 -15.22 8.30
N ARG A 122 -10.78 -14.99 9.58
CA ARG A 122 -11.22 -15.88 10.68
C ARG A 122 -12.74 -16.03 10.74
N ARG A 123 -13.49 -14.92 10.63
CA ARG A 123 -14.96 -14.95 10.59
C ARG A 123 -15.50 -15.73 9.38
N GLN A 124 -14.87 -15.55 8.22
CA GLN A 124 -15.22 -16.31 7.01
C GLN A 124 -14.98 -17.82 7.17
N GLN A 125 -13.89 -18.22 7.82
CA GLN A 125 -13.61 -19.63 8.12
C GLN A 125 -14.63 -20.23 9.12
N LEU A 126 -15.15 -19.41 10.03
CA LEU A 126 -16.20 -19.79 10.99
C LEU A 126 -17.61 -19.82 10.36
N GLY A 127 -17.76 -19.41 9.10
CA GLY A 127 -19.06 -19.34 8.42
C GLY A 127 -19.96 -18.21 8.90
N GLU A 128 -19.41 -17.20 9.57
CA GLU A 128 -20.16 -16.01 9.96
C GLU A 128 -20.47 -15.16 8.72
N GLU A 129 -21.75 -14.95 8.41
CA GLU A 129 -22.14 -14.02 7.35
C GLU A 129 -21.66 -12.60 7.69
N VAL A 130 -20.89 -12.01 6.78
CA VAL A 130 -20.58 -10.58 6.85
C VAL A 130 -21.89 -9.86 6.58
N ALA A 131 -22.51 -9.32 7.63
CA ALA A 131 -23.56 -8.33 7.47
C ALA A 131 -22.98 -7.22 6.58
N VAL A 132 -23.49 -7.12 5.35
CA VAL A 132 -23.14 -6.04 4.43
C VAL A 132 -23.46 -4.76 5.19
N ALA A 133 -22.42 -4.03 5.60
CA ALA A 133 -22.58 -2.76 6.28
C ALA A 133 -23.42 -1.87 5.36
N THR A 134 -24.70 -1.75 5.69
CA THR A 134 -25.60 -0.83 5.01
C THR A 134 -25.07 0.54 5.37
N ALA A 135 -24.61 1.29 4.37
CA ALA A 135 -23.95 2.57 4.55
C ALA A 135 -24.70 3.44 5.58
N VAL A 136 -24.06 3.73 6.71
CA VAL A 136 -24.55 4.73 7.65
C VAL A 136 -24.21 6.08 7.04
N GLY A 137 -25.20 6.69 6.39
CA GLY A 137 -25.06 8.02 5.80
C GLY A 137 -24.82 9.06 6.88
N THR A 138 -23.69 9.76 6.81
CA THR A 138 -23.47 11.00 7.54
C THR A 138 -24.07 12.15 6.74
N VAL A 139 -25.01 12.89 7.35
CA VAL A 139 -25.51 14.15 6.80
C VAL A 139 -24.40 15.19 6.90
N LEU A 140 -23.99 15.76 5.77
CA LEU A 140 -23.16 16.97 5.72
C LEU A 140 -23.93 18.10 5.05
N LYS A 141 -23.79 19.29 5.64
CA LYS A 141 -24.27 20.58 5.12
C LYS A 141 -23.58 20.85 3.77
N ASP A 142 -24.28 21.52 2.86
CA ASP A 142 -23.78 22.08 1.58
C ASP A 142 -24.22 21.36 0.28
N GLY A 143 -25.22 20.47 0.35
CA GLY A 143 -26.17 20.29 -0.76
C GLY A 143 -25.67 19.59 -2.03
N VAL A 144 -24.48 18.99 -2.03
CA VAL A 144 -24.04 18.09 -3.09
C VAL A 144 -24.22 16.64 -2.60
N ASP A 145 -25.26 15.98 -3.10
CA ASP A 145 -25.56 14.57 -2.81
C ASP A 145 -24.59 13.66 -3.58
N VAL A 146 -23.37 13.49 -3.06
CA VAL A 146 -22.47 12.43 -3.52
C VAL A 146 -22.92 11.13 -2.86
N LYS A 147 -23.93 10.47 -3.43
CA LYS A 147 -24.21 9.08 -3.07
C LYS A 147 -22.96 8.27 -3.38
N ARG A 148 -22.24 7.83 -2.34
CA ARG A 148 -21.36 6.66 -2.44
C ARG A 148 -22.25 5.47 -2.77
N ILE A 149 -22.57 5.30 -4.04
CA ILE A 149 -23.01 4.02 -4.56
C ILE A 149 -21.79 3.15 -4.42
N ALA A 150 -21.78 2.27 -3.41
CA ALA A 150 -20.82 1.17 -3.41
C ALA A 150 -21.08 0.42 -4.72
N PRO A 151 -20.14 0.42 -5.68
CA PRO A 151 -20.37 -0.29 -6.92
C PRO A 151 -20.62 -1.75 -6.57
N SER A 152 -21.80 -2.26 -6.92
CA SER A 152 -22.11 -3.68 -6.80
C SER A 152 -21.39 -4.40 -7.93
N PHE A 153 -20.08 -4.55 -7.78
CA PHE A 153 -19.39 -5.55 -8.57
C PHE A 153 -19.90 -6.92 -8.07
N PRO A 154 -20.27 -7.86 -8.95
CA PRO A 154 -20.33 -9.25 -8.52
C PRO A 154 -19.00 -9.53 -7.82
N PRO A 155 -19.02 -10.19 -6.64
CA PRO A 155 -17.79 -10.45 -5.90
C PRO A 155 -16.77 -10.98 -6.90
N PRO A 156 -15.56 -10.37 -6.99
CA PRO A 156 -14.56 -10.80 -7.96
C PRO A 156 -14.48 -12.31 -7.86
N LEU A 157 -14.59 -12.99 -9.02
CA LEU A 157 -14.67 -14.45 -9.09
C LEU A 157 -13.72 -15.02 -8.03
N ILE A 158 -14.30 -15.62 -6.99
CA ILE A 158 -13.60 -16.10 -5.79
C ILE A 158 -12.42 -17.01 -6.17
N SER A 159 -12.39 -17.52 -7.41
CA SER A 159 -11.29 -18.29 -7.99
C SER A 159 -9.96 -17.55 -8.16
N GLN A 160 -9.86 -16.23 -7.93
CA GLN A 160 -8.61 -15.46 -8.07
C GLN A 160 -8.02 -14.97 -6.75
N GLN A 161 -8.72 -15.12 -5.63
CA GLN A 161 -8.14 -14.82 -4.32
C GLN A 161 -7.30 -16.01 -3.86
N PRO A 162 -6.12 -15.80 -3.25
CA PRO A 162 -5.40 -16.88 -2.61
C PRO A 162 -6.32 -17.58 -1.60
N PRO A 163 -6.18 -18.90 -1.39
CA PRO A 163 -6.94 -19.61 -0.38
C PRO A 163 -6.93 -18.85 0.95
N LEU A 164 -8.06 -18.82 1.65
CA LEU A 164 -8.19 -18.08 2.92
C LEU A 164 -7.08 -18.45 3.90
N GLU A 165 -6.71 -19.74 3.94
CA GLU A 165 -5.61 -20.25 4.76
C GLU A 165 -4.26 -19.60 4.43
N LEU A 166 -3.93 -19.51 3.13
CA LEU A 166 -2.70 -18.86 2.69
C LEU A 166 -2.71 -17.36 2.99
N THR A 167 -3.88 -16.72 2.86
CA THR A 167 -4.04 -15.31 3.23
C THR A 167 -3.78 -15.11 4.72
N LEU A 168 -4.38 -15.94 5.58
CA LEU A 168 -4.21 -15.86 7.02
C LEU A 168 -2.76 -16.10 7.42
N GLN A 169 -2.11 -17.14 6.86
CA GLN A 169 -0.70 -17.44 7.11
C GLN A 169 0.21 -16.24 6.78
N ARG A 170 -0.01 -15.59 5.64
CA ARG A 170 0.80 -14.43 5.23
C ARG A 170 0.53 -13.20 6.10
N VAL A 171 -0.73 -12.95 6.46
CA VAL A 171 -1.10 -11.85 7.35
C VAL A 171 -0.48 -12.05 8.74
N ASP A 172 -0.56 -13.25 9.30
CA ASP A 172 0.03 -13.56 10.60
C ASP A 172 1.56 -13.40 10.56
N ALA A 173 2.22 -13.86 9.50
CA ALA A 173 3.66 -13.65 9.32
C ALA A 173 4.06 -12.16 9.30
N VAL A 174 3.24 -11.29 8.69
CA VAL A 174 3.48 -9.84 8.70
C VAL A 174 3.27 -9.24 10.08
N LEU A 175 2.23 -9.64 10.79
CA LEU A 175 1.98 -9.16 12.16
C LEU A 175 3.10 -9.59 13.11
N ASP A 176 3.61 -10.81 12.96
CA ASP A 176 4.75 -11.30 13.74
C ASP A 176 6.06 -10.59 13.38
N PHE A 177 6.27 -10.29 12.10
CA PHE A 177 7.37 -9.43 11.66
C PHE A 177 7.32 -8.05 12.33
N ILE A 178 6.16 -7.39 12.33
CA ILE A 178 6.00 -6.09 12.99
C ILE A 178 6.26 -6.20 14.50
N ARG A 179 5.78 -7.27 15.16
CA ARG A 179 6.03 -7.52 16.58
C ARG A 179 7.49 -7.81 16.92
N SER A 180 8.29 -8.23 15.94
CA SER A 180 9.72 -8.51 16.13
C SER A 180 10.58 -7.24 16.13
N ASP A 181 10.04 -6.10 15.67
CA ASP A 181 10.72 -4.81 15.65
C ASP A 181 10.34 -3.97 16.88
N PRO A 182 11.27 -3.71 17.83
CA PRO A 182 10.99 -2.92 19.02
C PRO A 182 10.53 -1.49 18.72
N SER A 183 11.04 -0.88 17.65
CA SER A 183 10.68 0.50 17.27
C SER A 183 9.24 0.54 16.75
N ALA A 184 8.85 -0.46 15.95
CA ALA A 184 7.48 -0.60 15.48
C ALA A 184 6.52 -0.89 16.65
N VAL A 185 6.90 -1.78 17.57
CA VAL A 185 6.10 -2.10 18.77
C VAL A 185 5.88 -0.87 19.63
N TRP A 186 6.93 -0.14 19.98
CA TRP A 186 6.85 1.10 20.76
C TRP A 186 5.96 2.12 20.06
N PHE A 187 6.17 2.37 18.77
CA PHE A 187 5.33 3.31 18.02
C PHE A 187 3.85 2.92 18.03
N LEU A 188 3.53 1.64 17.83
CA LEU A 188 2.15 1.19 17.82
C LEU A 188 1.50 1.26 19.20
N GLN A 189 2.22 0.95 20.27
CA GLN A 189 1.69 0.92 21.64
C GLN A 189 1.65 2.31 22.27
N ASP A 190 2.78 2.99 22.30
CA ASP A 190 2.99 4.22 23.06
C ASP A 190 2.49 5.46 22.30
N VAL A 191 2.64 5.49 20.98
CA VAL A 191 2.19 6.63 20.16
C VAL A 191 0.76 6.43 19.64
N LYS A 192 0.44 5.23 19.14
CA LYS A 192 -0.88 4.96 18.52
C LYS A 192 -1.90 4.33 19.48
N GLY A 193 -1.49 3.91 20.68
CA GLY A 193 -2.39 3.31 21.67
C GLY A 193 -2.97 1.94 21.28
N LEU A 194 -2.31 1.22 20.36
CA LEU A 194 -2.79 -0.06 19.84
C LEU A 194 -2.38 -1.22 20.75
N LYS A 195 -3.30 -2.18 20.92
CA LYS A 195 -3.03 -3.44 21.63
C LYS A 195 -2.59 -4.50 20.63
N LEU A 196 -1.37 -5.00 20.76
CA LEU A 196 -0.76 -5.92 19.80
C LEU A 196 -1.10 -7.42 20.02
N GLN A 197 -2.31 -7.71 20.51
CA GLN A 197 -2.79 -9.07 20.77
C GLN A 197 -2.95 -9.92 19.50
#